data_AF-A0A3B9BAM5-F1
#
_entry.id   AF-A0A3B9BAM5-F1
#
_cell.length_a   1.000
_cell.length_b   1.000
_cell.length_c   1.000
_cell.angle_alpha   90.00
_cell.angle_beta   90.00
_cell.angle_gamma   90.00
#
_symmetry.space_group_name_H-M   'P 1'
#
loop_
_entity.id
_entity.type
_entity.pdbx_description
1 polymer ?
#
loop_
_entity_poly.entity_id
_entity_poly.type
_entity_poly.pdbx_seq_one_letter_code
_entity_poly.pdbx_strand_id
1 'polypeptide(L)' 'MGESFVDDQISGPFKFWHHRHSFEETSGGTRVKDLIHYSVGFSIFGEVARALVVKNQLAKMFEHRRLVLNEKFGKVT' A
#
# COMPACT_ATOMS: atom_id res chain seq x y z
N MET A 1 19.62 1.48 11.29
CA MET A 1 18.16 1.70 11.42
C MET A 1 17.69 2.23 10.08
N GLY A 2 16.76 1.56 9.41
CA GLY A 2 16.27 2.02 8.11
C GLY A 2 15.38 3.25 8.25
N GLU A 3 15.24 4.02 7.17
CA GLU A 3 14.30 5.15 7.09
C GLU A 3 12.86 4.61 7.00
N SER A 4 11.89 5.27 7.64
CA SER A 4 10.49 4.86 7.58
C SER A 4 9.55 6.05 7.77
N PHE A 5 8.38 5.99 7.15
CA PHE A 5 7.29 6.93 7.41
C PHE A 5 5.94 6.22 7.42
N VAL A 6 4.93 6.89 7.97
CA VAL A 6 3.57 6.37 8.12
C VAL A 6 2.58 7.38 7.60
N ASP A 7 1.62 6.89 6.81
CA ASP A 7 0.46 7.65 6.36
C ASP A 7 -0.80 7.12 7.06
N ASP A 8 -1.39 7.97 7.91
CA ASP A 8 -2.66 7.70 8.58
C ASP A 8 -3.79 8.50 7.92
N GLN A 9 -4.94 7.86 7.70
CA GLN A 9 -6.11 8.57 7.17
C GLN A 9 -6.87 9.25 8.31
N ILE A 10 -6.92 10.58 8.29
CA ILE A 10 -7.72 11.38 9.23
C ILE A 10 -9.21 11.39 8.83
N SER A 11 -9.49 11.52 7.53
CA SER A 11 -10.84 11.51 6.96
C SER A 11 -10.82 10.86 5.57
N GLY A 12 -11.78 9.99 5.29
CA GLY A 12 -11.85 9.28 4.01
C GLY A 12 -12.73 8.02 4.05
N PRO A 13 -12.71 7.21 2.98
CA PRO A 13 -13.63 6.09 2.80
C PRO A 13 -13.35 4.91 3.72
N PHE A 14 -12.14 4.82 4.28
CA PHE A 14 -11.80 3.76 5.23
C PHE A 14 -12.22 4.14 6.65
N LYS A 15 -12.74 3.16 7.40
CA LYS A 15 -12.93 3.29 8.84
C LYS A 15 -11.59 3.45 9.56
N PHE A 16 -10.55 2.80 9.03
CA PHE A 16 -9.19 2.87 9.51
C PHE A 16 -8.23 2.63 8.36
N TRP A 17 -7.14 3.39 8.32
CA TRP A 17 -6.04 3.20 7.41
C TRP A 17 -4.75 3.65 8.07
N HIS A 18 -3.79 2.74 8.16
CA HIS A 18 -2.45 2.96 8.66
C HIS A 18 -1.48 2.26 7.70
N HIS A 19 -0.75 3.05 6.92
CA HIS A 19 0.20 2.53 5.94
C HIS A 19 1.61 2.90 6.36
N ARG A 20 2.42 1.88 6.67
CA ARG A 20 3.82 2.05 7.00
C ARG A 20 4.70 1.72 5.80
N HIS A 21 5.59 2.65 5.49
CA HIS A 21 6.65 2.50 4.51
C HIS A 21 7.98 2.32 5.23
N SER A 22 8.78 1.33 4.85
CA SER A 22 10.12 1.11 5.39
C SER A 22 11.12 0.91 4.27
N PHE A 23 12.29 1.52 4.42
CA PHE A 23 13.35 1.56 3.43
C PHE A 23 14.62 0.96 4.05
N GLU A 24 15.15 -0.05 3.39
CA GLU A 24 16.37 -0.73 3.80
C GLU A 24 17.37 -0.66 2.64
N GLU A 25 18.58 -0.16 2.93
CA GLU A 25 19.68 -0.22 1.98
C GLU A 25 20.13 -1.67 1.80
N THR A 26 20.34 -2.08 0.56
CA THR A 26 20.82 -3.41 0.18
C THR A 26 22.01 -3.25 -0.77
N SER A 27 22.77 -4.32 -0.98
CA SER A 27 23.93 -4.31 -1.88
C SER A 27 23.62 -3.91 -3.33
N GLY A 28 22.35 -4.02 -3.76
CA GLY A 28 21.90 -3.72 -5.13
C GLY A 28 20.91 -2.56 -5.24
N GLY A 29 20.70 -1.77 -4.18
CA GLY A 29 19.74 -0.67 -4.16
C GLY A 29 18.91 -0.63 -2.88
N THR A 30 17.70 -0.09 -2.94
CA THR A 30 16.84 0.07 -1.77
C THR A 30 15.69 -0.92 -1.80
N ARG A 31 15.56 -1.73 -0.75
CA ARG A 31 14.36 -2.53 -0.52
C ARG A 31 13.29 -1.66 0.13
N VAL A 32 12.15 -1.57 -0.52
CA VAL A 32 10.97 -0.87 0.00
C VAL A 32 9.96 -1.90 0.49
N LYS A 33 9.52 -1.76 1.74
CA LYS A 33 8.49 -2.61 2.35
C LYS A 33 7.29 -1.75 2.75
N ASP A 34 6.14 -2.12 2.22
CA ASP A 34 4.85 -1.49 2.52
C ASP A 34 4.02 -2.42 3.41
N LEU A 35 3.56 -1.94 4.56
CA LEU A 35 2.66 -2.65 5.47
C LEU A 35 1.39 -1.81 5.65
N ILE A 36 0.28 -2.31 5.11
CA ILE A 36 -1.02 -1.63 5.20
C ILE A 36 -1.92 -2.35 6.18
N HIS A 37 -2.38 -1.64 7.20
CA HIS A 37 -3.51 -2.04 8.03
C HIS A 37 -4.70 -1.17 7.67
N TYR A 38 -5.82 -1.78 7.28
CA TYR A 38 -7.02 -1.02 6.92
C TYR A 38 -8.31 -1.74 7.35
N SER A 39 -9.39 -0.96 7.49
CA SER A 39 -10.74 -1.46 7.72
C SER A 39 -11.76 -0.63 6.93
N VAL A 40 -12.71 -1.31 6.31
CA VAL A 40 -13.77 -0.71 5.47
C VAL A 40 -15.09 -0.44 6.22
N GLY A 41 -15.24 -0.91 7.47
CA GLY A 41 -16.45 -0.73 8.28
C GLY A 41 -17.61 -1.70 7.97
N PHE A 42 -18.62 -1.74 8.86
CA PHE A 42 -19.61 -2.83 8.98
C PHE A 42 -20.85 -2.70 8.07
N SER A 43 -21.12 -3.75 7.28
CA SER A 43 -22.40 -4.09 6.61
C SER A 43 -22.25 -5.44 5.89
N ILE A 44 -22.73 -6.54 6.49
CA ILE A 44 -22.50 -7.95 6.09
C ILE A 44 -22.59 -8.28 4.58
N PHE A 45 -23.63 -7.84 3.86
CA PHE A 45 -23.75 -8.14 2.43
C PHE A 45 -22.95 -7.17 1.53
N GLY A 46 -22.72 -5.95 2.01
CA GLY A 46 -21.90 -4.96 1.32
C GLY A 46 -20.40 -5.11 1.57
N GLU A 47 -20.00 -5.72 2.68
CA GLU A 47 -18.61 -5.84 3.14
C GLU A 47 -17.78 -6.76 2.26
N VAL A 48 -18.31 -7.92 1.86
CA VAL A 48 -17.57 -8.86 1.01
C VAL A 48 -17.31 -8.24 -0.37
N ALA A 49 -18.34 -7.61 -0.97
CA ALA A 49 -18.20 -6.89 -2.23
C ALA A 49 -17.22 -5.71 -2.09
N ARG A 50 -17.30 -4.91 -1.02
CA ARG A 50 -16.35 -3.81 -0.77
C ARG A 50 -14.93 -4.31 -0.56
N ALA A 51 -14.73 -5.38 0.20
CA ALA A 51 -13.42 -5.94 0.49
C ALA A 51 -12.74 -6.44 -0.79
N LEU A 52 -13.49 -7.09 -1.69
CA LEU A 52 -12.98 -7.50 -3.00
C LEU A 52 -12.62 -6.29 -3.88
N VAL A 53 -13.48 -5.28 -3.91
CA VAL A 53 -13.22 -4.03 -4.66
C VAL A 53 -11.97 -3.34 -4.12
N VAL A 54 -11.84 -3.20 -2.80
CA VAL A 54 -10.68 -2.57 -2.15
C VAL A 54 -9.41 -3.37 -2.40
N LYS A 55 -9.45 -4.70 -2.28
CA LYS A 55 -8.31 -5.55 -2.62
C LYS A 55 -7.86 -5.33 -4.06
N ASN A 56 -8.79 -5.26 -5.01
CA ASN A 56 -8.49 -5.00 -6.41
C ASN A 56 -7.94 -3.58 -6.64
N GLN A 57 -8.44 -2.57 -5.93
CA GLN A 57 -7.93 -1.20 -5.99
C GLN A 57 -6.50 -1.12 -5.44
N LEU A 58 -6.22 -1.78 -4.32
CA LEU A 58 -4.86 -1.86 -3.75
C LEU A 58 -3.91 -2.54 -4.73
N ALA A 59 -4.31 -3.66 -5.33
CA ALA A 59 -3.49 -4.35 -6.33
C ALA A 59 -3.18 -3.42 -7.52
N LYS A 60 -4.16 -2.67 -8.03
CA LYS A 60 -3.96 -1.69 -9.11
C LYS A 60 -3.04 -0.54 -8.69
N MET A 61 -3.16 -0.05 -7.46
CA MET A 61 -2.28 0.99 -6.91
C MET A 61 -0.82 0.52 -6.86
N PHE A 62 -0.58 -0.68 -6.34
CA PHE A 62 0.76 -1.26 -6.28
C PHE A 62 1.32 -1.57 -7.68
N GLU A 63 0.48 -2.02 -8.60
CA GLU A 63 0.89 -2.24 -9.98
C GLU A 63 1.28 -0.93 -10.67
N HIS A 64 0.48 0.12 -10.50
CA HIS A 64 0.84 1.46 -11.00
C HIS A 64 2.16 1.95 -10.40
N ARG A 65 2.36 1.80 -9.09
CA ARG A 65 3.62 2.14 -8.42
C ARG A 65 4.78 1.35 -9.03
N ARG A 66 4.62 0.04 -9.26
CA ARG A 66 5.65 -0.80 -9.88
C ARG A 66 6.02 -0.29 -11.28
N LEU A 67 5.03 0.10 -12.09
CA LEU A 67 5.28 0.67 -13.42
C LEU A 67 6.07 1.98 -13.35
N VAL A 68 5.67 2.91 -12.48
CA VAL A 68 6.35 4.20 -12.31
C VAL A 68 7.78 4.01 -11.78
N LEU A 69 7.97 3.09 -10.83
CA LEU A 69 9.32 2.79 -10.32
C LEU A 69 10.19 2.13 -11.41
N ASN A 70 9.61 1.25 -12.23
CA ASN A 70 10.31 0.67 -13.38
C ASN A 70 10.77 1.73 -14.38
N GLU A 71 9.92 2.71 -14.67
CA GLU A 71 10.24 3.83 -15.56
C GLU A 71 11.37 4.70 -14.99
N LYS A 72 11.32 5.02 -13.69
CA LYS A 72 12.26 5.95 -13.06
C LYS A 72 13.60 5.33 -12.69
N PHE A 73 13.62 4.06 -12.29
CA PHE A 73 14.79 3.41 -11.69
C PHE A 73 15.22 2.13 -12.41
N GLY A 74 14.54 1.75 -13.50
CA GLY A 74 14.77 0.48 -14.18
C GLY A 74 14.07 -0.68 -13.46
N LYS A 75 14.35 -1.91 -13.90
CA LYS A 75 13.60 -3.11 -13.47
C LYS A 75 13.60 -3.29 -11.94
N VAL A 76 12.44 -3.12 -11.33
CA VAL A 76 12.13 -3.43 -9.93
C VAL A 76 11.76 -4.91 -9.81
N THR A 77 12.31 -5.57 -8.80
CA THR A 77 12.14 -6.99 -8.48
C THR A 77 11.39 -7.20 -7.17
#